data_AF-A0A1H1ZY30-F1
#
_entry.id   AF-A0A1H1ZY30-F1
#
_cell.length_a   1.000
_cell.length_b   1.000
_cell.length_c   1.000
_cell.angle_alpha   90.00
_cell.angle_beta   90.00
_cell.angle_gamma   90.00
#
_symmetry.space_group_name_H-M   'P 1'
#
loop_
_entity.id
_entity.type
_entity.pdbx_description
1 polymer ?
#
loop_
_entity_poly.entity_id
_entity_poly.type
_entity_poly.pdbx_seq_one_letter_code
_entity_poly.pdbx_strand_id
1 'polypeptide(L)'
;MGEIVTETLSALWKVIAVGILLGAGLPALFALGLRSLNAGRTVNADGTVTGETSSSGRALAYVIFGVVIAVALFGIVVIVFGKQLFPH
;
A
#
# COMPACT_ATOMS: atom_id res chain seq x y z
N MET A 1 17.04 5.47 -34.84
CA MET A 1 17.06 6.29 -33.61
C MET A 1 15.69 6.34 -32.93
N GLY A 2 14.60 6.62 -33.66
CA GLY A 2 13.24 6.72 -33.07
C GLY A 2 12.74 5.44 -32.38
N GLU A 3 12.98 4.27 -32.97
CA GLU A 3 12.52 2.98 -32.43
C GLU A 3 13.11 2.64 -31.05
N ILE A 4 14.40 2.88 -30.84
CA ILE A 4 15.08 2.69 -29.55
C ILE A 4 14.49 3.61 -28.48
N VAL A 5 14.18 4.86 -28.85
CA VAL A 5 13.57 5.84 -27.94
C VAL A 5 12.16 5.38 -27.55
N THR A 6 11.37 4.88 -28.50
CA THR A 6 10.01 4.37 -28.22
C THR A 6 10.03 3.13 -27.31
N GLU A 7 10.92 2.18 -27.57
CA GLU A 7 11.11 0.99 -26.73
C GLU A 7 11.55 1.36 -25.31
N THR A 8 12.51 2.28 -25.19
CA THR A 8 12.99 2.77 -23.89
C THR A 8 11.88 3.48 -23.12
N LEU A 9 11.08 4.31 -23.80
CA LEU A 9 9.97 5.02 -23.18
C LEU A 9 8.88 4.05 -22.69
N SER A 10 8.60 2.99 -23.46
CA SER A 10 7.68 1.91 -23.08
C SER A 10 8.18 1.16 -21.84
N ALA A 11 9.46 0.79 -21.80
CA ALA A 11 10.07 0.14 -20.65
C ALA A 11 10.08 1.06 -19.41
N LEU A 12 10.45 2.33 -19.59
CA LEU A 12 10.48 3.33 -18.52
C LEU A 12 9.09 3.52 -17.92
N TRP A 13 8.05 3.64 -18.74
CA TRP A 13 6.67 3.77 -18.29
C TRP A 13 6.25 2.60 -17.40
N LYS A 14 6.58 1.36 -17.80
CA LYS A 14 6.30 0.16 -17.00
C LYS A 14 7.02 0.20 -15.65
N VAL A 15 8.30 0.55 -15.63
CA VAL A 15 9.08 0.61 -14.38
C VAL A 15 8.56 1.70 -13.45
N ILE A 16 8.23 2.88 -13.97
CA ILE A 16 7.66 3.97 -13.16
C ILE A 16 6.31 3.54 -12.60
N ALA A 17 5.42 2.97 -13.42
CA ALA A 17 4.11 2.52 -12.98
C ALA A 17 4.21 1.45 -11.88
N VAL A 18 5.06 0.43 -12.08
CA VAL A 18 5.30 -0.62 -11.08
C VAL A 18 5.99 -0.07 -9.84
N GLY A 19 6.96 0.83 -9.99
CA GLY A 19 7.67 1.47 -8.89
C GLY A 19 6.75 2.33 -8.01
N ILE A 20 5.82 3.07 -8.63
CA ILE A 20 4.79 3.83 -7.89
C ILE A 20 3.82 2.87 -7.22
N LEU A 21 3.35 1.84 -7.93
CA LEU A 21 2.39 0.90 -7.38
C LEU A 21 2.96 0.13 -6.18
N LEU A 22 4.18 -0.38 -6.30
CA LEU A 22 4.84 -1.15 -5.24
C LEU A 22 5.40 -0.25 -4.13
N GLY A 23 5.92 0.93 -4.48
CA GLY A 23 6.49 1.87 -3.51
C GLY A 23 5.42 2.65 -2.75
N ALA A 24 4.48 3.28 -3.45
CA ALA A 24 3.45 4.14 -2.87
C ALA A 24 2.12 3.41 -2.58
N GLY A 25 1.88 2.23 -3.17
CA GLY A 25 0.66 1.45 -2.90
C GLY A 25 0.57 0.97 -1.45
N LEU A 26 1.68 0.54 -0.85
CA LEU A 26 1.69 0.10 0.55
C LEU A 26 1.43 1.26 1.54
N PRO A 27 2.08 2.44 1.41
CA PRO A 27 1.68 3.64 2.14
C PRO A 27 0.21 4.04 1.95
N ALA A 28 -0.33 3.92 0.73
CA ALA A 28 -1.73 4.25 0.46
C ALA A 28 -2.70 3.29 1.18
N LEU A 29 -2.40 1.99 1.20
CA LEU A 29 -3.17 1.00 1.97
C LEU A 29 -3.12 1.29 3.47
N PHE A 30 -1.95 1.64 4.01
CA PHE A 30 -1.82 2.00 5.41
C PHE A 30 -2.67 3.24 5.77
N ALA A 31 -2.64 4.28 4.92
CA ALA A 31 -3.48 5.46 5.07
C ALA A 31 -4.98 5.12 5.02
N LEU A 32 -5.39 4.19 4.17
CA LEU A 32 -6.78 3.70 4.10
C LEU A 32 -7.19 2.96 5.39
N GLY A 33 -6.30 2.17 5.99
CA GLY A 33 -6.51 1.55 7.29
C GLY A 33 -6.72 2.57 8.41
N LEU A 34 -5.88 3.61 8.46
CA LEU A 34 -6.07 4.73 9.39
C LEU A 34 -7.38 5.48 9.15
N ARG A 35 -7.76 5.69 7.89
CA ARG A 35 -9.04 6.31 7.53
C ARG A 35 -10.22 5.48 8.03
N SER A 36 -10.14 4.16 7.90
CA SER A 36 -11.16 3.23 8.41
C SER A 36 -11.28 3.27 9.94
N LEU A 37 -10.15 3.40 10.65
CA LEU A 37 -10.13 3.57 12.10
C LEU A 37 -10.69 4.94 12.55
N ASN A 38 -10.72 5.92 11.65
CA ASN A 38 -11.34 7.23 11.90
C ASN A 38 -12.83 7.26 11.56
N ALA A 39 -13.39 6.17 11.03
CA ALA A 39 -14.81 6.08 10.73
C ALA A 39 -15.64 6.05 12.03
N GLY A 40 -16.59 6.99 12.15
CA GLY A 40 -17.40 7.19 13.34
C GLY A 40 -16.89 8.29 14.28
N ARG A 41 -15.73 8.89 13.99
CA ARG A 41 -15.21 10.07 14.72
C ARG A 41 -15.55 11.36 13.97
N THR A 42 -16.11 12.32 14.69
CA THR A 42 -16.43 13.67 14.19
C THR A 42 -15.49 14.67 14.84
N VAL A 43 -14.88 15.51 14.02
CA VAL A 43 -14.08 16.65 14.50
C VAL A 43 -15.03 17.83 14.68
N ASN A 44 -15.18 18.31 15.90
CA ASN A 44 -16.00 19.45 16.24
C ASN A 44 -15.28 20.77 15.90
N ALA A 45 -16.05 21.86 15.86
CA ALA A 45 -15.53 23.20 15.53
C ALA A 45 -14.50 23.73 16.55
N ASP A 46 -14.49 23.20 17.77
CA ASP A 46 -13.52 23.51 18.83
C ASP A 46 -12.25 22.65 18.76
N GLY A 47 -12.12 21.78 17.74
CA GLY A 47 -11.01 20.86 17.56
C GLY A 47 -11.10 19.59 18.41
N THR A 48 -12.16 19.40 19.19
CA THR A 48 -12.39 18.15 19.92
C THR A 48 -12.85 17.04 18.98
N VAL A 49 -12.49 15.80 19.29
CA VAL A 49 -12.95 14.62 18.55
C VAL A 49 -14.00 13.91 19.37
N THR A 50 -15.20 13.75 18.81
CA THR A 50 -16.32 13.03 19.43
C THR A 50 -16.71 11.80 18.62
N GLY A 51 -17.28 10.82 19.31
CA GLY A 51 -17.63 9.52 18.73
C GLY A 51 -16.52 8.48 18.92
N GLU A 52 -16.94 7.22 19.03
CA GLU A 52 -16.03 6.08 19.09
C GLU A 52 -15.82 5.51 17.68
N THR A 53 -14.65 4.89 17.46
CA THR A 53 -14.46 4.14 16.22
C THR A 53 -15.51 3.03 16.13
N SER A 54 -16.28 3.04 15.05
CA SER A 54 -17.27 1.99 14.79
C SER A 54 -16.61 0.61 14.82
N SER A 55 -17.26 -0.39 15.43
CA SER A 55 -16.75 -1.78 15.45
C SER A 55 -16.48 -2.32 14.05
N SER A 56 -17.27 -1.90 13.04
CA SER A 56 -17.03 -2.25 11.64
C SER A 56 -15.79 -1.56 11.04
N GLY A 57 -15.52 -0.32 11.44
CA GLY A 57 -14.32 0.43 11.03
C GLY A 57 -13.04 -0.16 11.64
N ARG A 58 -13.10 -0.64 12.89
CA ARG A 58 -11.99 -1.40 13.50
C ARG A 58 -11.71 -2.70 12.75
N ALA A 59 -12.74 -3.50 12.48
CA ALA A 59 -12.57 -4.77 11.76
C ALA A 59 -11.93 -4.56 10.38
N LEU A 60 -12.43 -3.58 9.61
CA LEU A 60 -11.88 -3.27 8.30
C LEU A 60 -10.44 -2.75 8.38
N ALA A 61 -10.11 -1.90 9.35
CA ALA A 61 -8.75 -1.43 9.57
C ALA A 61 -7.78 -2.60 9.85
N TYR A 62 -8.17 -3.56 10.70
CA TYR A 62 -7.36 -4.75 10.97
C TYR A 62 -7.14 -5.61 9.72
N VAL A 63 -8.17 -5.78 8.88
CA VAL A 63 -8.04 -6.50 7.61
C VAL A 63 -7.03 -5.81 6.69
N ILE A 64 -7.13 -4.48 6.53
CA ILE A 64 -6.21 -3.71 5.70
C ILE A 64 -4.77 -3.80 6.24
N PHE A 65 -4.57 -3.65 7.55
CA PHE A 65 -3.25 -3.80 8.15
C PHE A 65 -2.71 -5.22 8.02
N GLY A 66 -3.57 -6.24 8.14
CA GLY A 66 -3.20 -7.63 7.87
C GLY A 66 -2.68 -7.84 6.46
N VAL A 67 -3.36 -7.26 5.45
CA VAL A 67 -2.91 -7.30 4.05
C VAL A 67 -1.58 -6.57 3.88
N VAL A 68 -1.41 -5.38 4.47
CA VAL A 68 -0.15 -4.61 4.44
C VAL A 68 1.01 -5.43 5.00
N ILE A 69 0.81 -6.08 6.15
CA ILE A 69 1.81 -6.94 6.78
C ILE A 69 2.13 -8.14 5.88
N ALA A 70 1.11 -8.81 5.33
CA ALA A 70 1.30 -9.95 4.44
C ALA A 70 2.11 -9.57 3.19
N VAL A 71 1.81 -8.44 2.56
CA VAL A 71 2.54 -7.92 1.39
C VAL A 71 3.98 -7.55 1.75
N ALA A 72 4.19 -6.89 2.90
CA ALA A 72 5.53 -6.52 3.36
C ALA A 72 6.40 -7.76 3.64
N LEU A 73 5.85 -8.75 4.35
CA LEU A 73 6.54 -10.01 4.63
C LEU A 73 6.83 -10.79 3.35
N PHE A 74 5.87 -10.85 2.42
CA PHE A 74 6.07 -11.46 1.11
C PHE A 74 7.22 -10.78 0.35
N GLY A 75 7.24 -9.44 0.30
CA GLY A 75 8.33 -8.69 -0.31
C GLY A 75 9.69 -8.99 0.34
N ILE A 76 9.76 -9.03 1.67
CA ILE A 76 10.98 -9.38 2.41
C ILE A 76 11.43 -10.80 2.06
N VAL A 77 10.53 -11.78 2.06
CA VAL A 77 10.85 -13.18 1.72
C VAL A 77 11.40 -13.27 0.30
N VAL A 78 10.80 -12.58 -0.66
CA VAL A 78 11.28 -12.55 -2.06
C VAL A 78 12.65 -11.87 -2.17
N ILE A 79 12.89 -10.77 -1.46
CA ILE A 79 14.19 -10.07 -1.51
C ILE A 79 15.29 -10.90 -0.85
N VAL A 80 15.02 -11.50 0.32
CA VAL A 80 16.01 -12.24 1.12
C VAL A 80 16.26 -13.63 0.53
N PHE A 81 15.21 -14.36 0.16
CA PHE A 81 15.28 -15.75 -0.29
C PHE A 81 15.08 -15.90 -1.80
N GLY A 82 14.98 -14.81 -2.57
CA GLY A 82 14.65 -14.87 -4.01
C GLY A 82 15.52 -15.84 -4.80
N LYS A 83 16.84 -15.87 -4.51
CA LYS A 83 17.78 -16.82 -5.15
C LYS A 83 17.56 -18.28 -4.77
N GLN A 84 16.94 -18.55 -3.61
CA GLN A 84 16.67 -19.88 -3.07
C GLN A 84 15.26 -20.35 -3.48
N LEU A 85 14.31 -19.41 -3.65
CA LEU A 85 12.93 -19.66 -4.06
C LEU A 85 12.78 -19.87 -5.58
N PHE A 86 13.60 -19.19 -6.39
CA PHE A 86 13.61 -19.33 -7.86
C PHE A 86 14.97 -19.85 -8.36
N PRO A 87 15.29 -21.14 -8.12
CA PRO A 87 16.52 -21.74 -8.62
C PRO A 87 16.38 -21.99 -10.13
N HIS A 88 16.86 -21.03 -10.93
CA HIS A 88 17.21 -21.22 -12.33
C HIS A 88 18.64 -20.71 -12.55
#